data_AF-A0A7M2XWF7-F1
#
_entry.id   AF-A0A7M2XWF7-F1
#
_cell.length_a   1.000
_cell.length_b   1.000
_cell.length_c   1.000
_cell.angle_alpha   90.00
_cell.angle_beta   90.00
_cell.angle_gamma   90.00
#
_symmetry.space_group_name_H-M   'P 1'
#
loop_
_entity.id
_entity.type
_entity.pdbx_description
1 polymer ?
#
loop_
_entity_poly.entity_id
_entity_poly.type
_entity_poly.pdbx_seq_one_letter_code
_entity_poly.pdbx_strand_id
1 'polypeptide(L)'
;MRRTVVATAVAAAAAVGVSTGQAAATPAIDTVVNGALSVTPLCQGTIDALIIACTELEKLTPHFPLMLDLNPRGTHLVVLGAGLTDDGKIRPVLEERLEAALRAAQRYPESPIVVTGGVPRNGVTEAQAMKDWLVVRGIPPERITEESQSTSTVENARFTNDVLLERRATGAVLVTNRDHLERAMINFRQAVDARIPIAGIVPA
;
A
#
# COMPACT_ATOMS: atom_id res chain seq x y z
N MET A 1 4.18 -6.93 72.87
CA MET A 1 2.87 -7.44 72.41
C MET A 1 2.82 -7.36 70.89
N ARG A 2 2.73 -8.52 70.22
CA ARG A 2 2.73 -8.67 68.76
C ARG A 2 1.48 -7.98 68.16
N ARG A 3 1.66 -7.13 67.15
CA ARG A 3 0.56 -6.75 66.24
C ARG A 3 0.92 -7.12 64.81
N THR A 4 0.12 -8.05 64.33
CA THR A 4 0.11 -8.81 63.10
C THR A 4 0.11 -7.90 61.86
N VAL A 5 0.97 -8.21 60.90
CA VAL A 5 0.92 -7.70 59.53
C VAL A 5 -0.23 -8.40 58.81
N VAL A 6 -1.20 -7.66 58.27
CA VAL A 6 -2.21 -8.18 57.35
C VAL A 6 -1.96 -7.55 55.99
N ALA A 7 -1.29 -8.28 55.11
CA ALA A 7 -1.17 -7.94 53.70
C ALA A 7 -2.42 -8.45 52.98
N THR A 8 -3.33 -7.55 52.62
CA THR A 8 -4.43 -7.84 51.71
C THR A 8 -3.89 -7.95 50.28
N ALA A 9 -3.78 -9.17 49.79
CA ALA A 9 -3.57 -9.45 48.38
C ALA A 9 -4.85 -9.09 47.59
N VAL A 10 -4.79 -8.05 46.77
CA VAL A 10 -5.82 -7.77 45.77
C VAL A 10 -5.46 -8.58 44.52
N ALA A 11 -6.19 -9.67 44.29
CA ALA A 11 -6.06 -10.48 43.09
C ALA A 11 -6.58 -9.70 41.86
N ALA A 12 -5.78 -9.70 40.80
CA ALA A 12 -6.10 -9.10 39.52
C ALA A 12 -7.26 -9.82 38.82
N ALA A 13 -8.24 -9.06 38.33
CA ALA A 13 -9.13 -9.49 37.27
C ALA A 13 -8.74 -8.72 36.00
N ALA A 14 -7.78 -9.25 35.25
CA ALA A 14 -7.55 -8.81 33.88
C ALA A 14 -8.73 -9.31 33.05
N ALA A 15 -9.67 -8.41 32.72
CA ALA A 15 -10.66 -8.68 31.71
C ALA A 15 -9.94 -8.83 30.37
N VAL A 16 -9.65 -10.08 29.98
CA VAL A 16 -9.29 -10.42 28.61
C VAL A 16 -10.55 -10.18 27.79
N GLY A 17 -10.70 -8.96 27.28
CA GLY A 17 -11.66 -8.65 26.23
C GLY A 17 -11.24 -9.41 24.98
N VAL A 18 -11.80 -10.61 24.80
CA VAL A 18 -11.75 -11.33 23.53
C VAL A 18 -12.51 -10.44 22.54
N SER A 19 -11.78 -9.73 21.69
CA SER A 19 -12.38 -8.99 20.58
C SER A 19 -13.10 -10.02 19.70
N THR A 20 -14.43 -9.98 19.71
CA THR A 20 -15.26 -10.74 18.79
C THR A 20 -14.81 -10.40 17.38
N GLY A 21 -14.35 -11.43 16.66
CA GLY A 21 -13.84 -11.32 15.30
C GLY A 21 -14.77 -10.51 14.42
N GLN A 22 -14.20 -9.57 13.68
CA GLN A 22 -14.87 -9.00 12.52
C GLN A 22 -15.23 -10.17 11.60
N ALA A 23 -16.52 -10.39 11.39
CA ALA A 23 -16.99 -11.29 10.35
C ALA A 23 -16.31 -10.87 9.05
N ALA A 24 -15.55 -11.78 8.43
CA ALA A 24 -14.93 -11.53 7.14
C ALA A 24 -16.05 -11.18 6.15
N ALA A 25 -16.11 -9.93 5.72
CA ALA A 25 -17.04 -9.51 4.68
C ALA A 25 -16.79 -10.38 3.44
N THR A 26 -17.85 -10.87 2.80
CA THR A 26 -17.72 -11.55 1.51
C THR A 26 -16.98 -10.61 0.56
N PRO A 27 -15.84 -11.02 -0.03
CA PRO A 27 -15.07 -10.15 -0.89
C PRO A 27 -15.93 -9.76 -2.09
N ALA A 28 -15.83 -8.50 -2.50
CA ALA A 28 -16.51 -8.02 -3.70
C ALA A 28 -16.00 -8.80 -4.93
N ILE A 29 -16.85 -8.96 -5.95
CA ILE A 29 -16.56 -9.83 -7.11
C ILE A 29 -15.29 -9.37 -7.84
N ASP A 30 -15.06 -8.07 -7.92
CA ASP A 30 -13.85 -7.45 -8.44
C ASP A 30 -12.61 -7.78 -7.59
N THR A 31 -12.70 -7.79 -6.25
CA THR A 31 -11.61 -8.27 -5.38
C THR A 31 -11.23 -9.71 -5.70
N VAL A 32 -12.22 -10.57 -5.98
CA VAL A 32 -11.98 -11.98 -6.32
C VAL A 32 -11.30 -12.11 -7.69
N VAL A 33 -11.80 -11.39 -8.71
CA VAL A 33 -11.24 -11.43 -10.07
C VAL A 33 -9.82 -10.87 -10.10
N ASN A 34 -9.59 -9.68 -9.54
CA ASN A 34 -8.26 -9.08 -9.46
C ASN A 34 -7.32 -9.94 -8.61
N GLY A 35 -7.82 -10.54 -7.52
CA GLY A 35 -7.07 -11.48 -6.70
C GLY A 35 -6.58 -12.69 -7.51
N ALA A 36 -7.46 -13.32 -8.28
CA ALA A 36 -7.10 -14.45 -9.14
C ALA A 36 -6.06 -14.06 -10.22
N LEU A 37 -6.21 -12.90 -10.86
CA LEU A 37 -5.25 -12.38 -11.84
C LEU A 37 -3.89 -12.07 -11.20
N SER A 38 -3.87 -11.52 -9.99
CA SER A 38 -2.63 -11.15 -9.28
C SER A 38 -1.74 -12.35 -8.92
N VAL A 39 -2.33 -13.55 -8.76
CA VAL A 39 -1.60 -14.79 -8.44
C VAL A 39 -1.43 -15.72 -9.64
N THR A 40 -2.02 -15.38 -10.80
CA THR A 40 -1.88 -16.18 -12.01
C THR A 40 -0.47 -16.00 -12.57
N PRO A 41 0.37 -17.05 -12.67
CA PRO A 41 1.76 -16.91 -13.08
C PRO A 41 1.94 -16.26 -14.46
N LEU A 42 0.99 -16.48 -15.38
CA LEU A 42 1.02 -15.87 -16.72
C LEU A 42 0.80 -14.35 -16.68
N CYS A 43 0.02 -13.86 -15.71
CA CYS A 43 -0.27 -12.43 -15.53
C CYS A 43 0.85 -11.67 -14.83
N GLN A 44 1.78 -12.39 -14.19
CA GLN A 44 2.95 -11.83 -13.52
C GLN A 44 4.27 -12.23 -14.21
N GLY A 45 4.21 -13.03 -15.28
CA GLY A 45 5.37 -13.64 -15.93
C GLY A 45 6.17 -12.68 -16.81
N THR A 46 7.11 -13.23 -17.60
CA THR A 46 8.04 -12.44 -18.44
C THR A 46 7.49 -12.09 -19.82
N ILE A 47 6.26 -12.51 -20.15
CA ILE A 47 5.67 -12.33 -21.47
C ILE A 47 4.80 -11.06 -21.46
N ASP A 48 5.33 -9.98 -22.03
CA ASP A 48 4.66 -8.66 -22.06
C ASP A 48 3.21 -8.72 -22.55
N ALA A 49 2.95 -9.48 -23.62
CA ALA A 49 1.60 -9.61 -24.17
C ALA A 49 0.59 -10.20 -23.17
N LEU A 50 1.04 -11.11 -22.28
CA LEU A 50 0.19 -11.70 -21.25
C LEU A 50 0.02 -10.76 -20.05
N ILE A 51 1.07 -10.03 -19.66
CA ILE A 51 0.96 -8.97 -18.64
C ILE A 51 -0.09 -7.94 -19.07
N ILE A 52 -0.03 -7.47 -20.32
CA ILE A 52 -0.97 -6.48 -20.87
C ILE A 52 -2.39 -7.05 -20.85
N ALA A 53 -2.60 -8.21 -21.48
CA ALA A 53 -3.93 -8.84 -21.55
C ALA A 53 -4.53 -9.10 -20.17
N CYS A 54 -3.74 -9.55 -19.19
CA CYS A 54 -4.22 -9.74 -17.83
C CYS A 54 -4.53 -8.42 -17.13
N THR A 55 -3.76 -7.37 -17.39
CA THR A 55 -4.00 -6.05 -16.80
C THR A 55 -5.29 -5.43 -17.34
N GLU A 56 -5.59 -5.61 -18.62
CA GLU A 56 -6.85 -5.18 -19.24
C GLU A 56 -8.08 -5.91 -18.66
N LEU A 57 -7.90 -7.13 -18.13
CA LEU A 57 -8.97 -7.88 -17.47
C LEU A 57 -9.19 -7.46 -16.01
N GLU A 58 -8.30 -6.67 -15.42
CA GLU A 58 -8.48 -6.17 -14.06
C GLU A 58 -9.53 -5.06 -14.00
N LYS A 59 -10.36 -5.12 -12.95
CA LYS A 59 -11.37 -4.10 -12.70
C LYS A 59 -10.78 -2.98 -11.84
N LEU A 60 -10.90 -1.75 -12.31
CA LEU A 60 -10.60 -0.55 -11.52
C LEU A 60 -11.53 -0.48 -10.31
N THR A 61 -10.98 -0.69 -9.11
CA THR A 61 -11.76 -0.82 -7.88
C THR A 61 -11.16 -0.05 -6.71
N PRO A 62 -11.98 0.53 -5.82
CA PRO A 62 -11.53 1.00 -4.52
C PRO A 62 -11.45 -0.11 -3.47
N HIS A 63 -11.93 -1.32 -3.77
CA HIS A 63 -11.93 -2.44 -2.83
C HIS A 63 -10.51 -2.97 -2.62
N PHE A 64 -10.17 -3.25 -1.36
CA PHE A 64 -8.85 -3.77 -1.02
C PHE A 64 -8.67 -5.19 -1.57
N PRO A 65 -7.52 -5.51 -2.19
CA PRO A 65 -7.23 -6.84 -2.69
C PRO A 65 -7.03 -7.83 -1.53
N LEU A 66 -7.46 -9.08 -1.74
CA LEU A 66 -7.42 -10.15 -0.73
C LEU A 66 -6.03 -10.37 -0.12
N MET A 67 -4.96 -10.09 -0.87
CA MET A 67 -3.59 -10.21 -0.38
C MET A 67 -3.28 -9.35 0.86
N LEU A 68 -3.94 -8.20 1.03
CA LEU A 68 -3.81 -7.37 2.22
C LEU A 68 -4.45 -8.03 3.45
N ASP A 69 -5.53 -8.79 3.28
CA ASP A 69 -6.15 -9.54 4.37
C ASP A 69 -5.33 -10.79 4.73
N LEU A 70 -4.69 -11.42 3.74
CA LEU A 70 -3.91 -12.65 3.93
C LEU A 70 -2.53 -12.41 4.54
N ASN A 71 -1.83 -11.36 4.10
CA ASN A 71 -0.48 -11.04 4.58
C ASN A 71 -0.21 -9.53 4.54
N PRO A 72 -0.79 -8.75 5.47
CA PRO A 72 -0.61 -7.30 5.51
C PRO A 72 0.86 -6.92 5.73
N ARG A 73 1.59 -7.62 6.62
CA ARG A 73 3.00 -7.35 6.95
C ARG A 73 3.94 -7.50 5.75
N GLY A 74 3.70 -8.48 4.89
CA GLY A 74 4.50 -8.72 3.69
C GLY A 74 4.04 -7.91 2.47
N THR A 75 2.87 -7.27 2.54
CA THR A 75 2.27 -6.53 1.42
C THR A 75 2.44 -5.03 1.60
N HIS A 76 3.13 -4.40 0.66
CA HIS A 76 3.40 -2.96 0.71
C HIS A 76 2.33 -2.17 -0.04
N LEU A 77 1.89 -1.05 0.54
CA LEU A 77 1.11 -0.04 -0.19
C LEU A 77 2.09 0.85 -0.96
N VAL A 78 1.95 0.95 -2.28
CA VAL A 78 2.81 1.78 -3.12
C VAL A 78 2.00 2.94 -3.68
N VAL A 79 2.24 4.15 -3.20
CA VAL A 79 1.51 5.36 -3.61
C VAL A 79 2.30 6.10 -4.70
N LEU A 80 1.69 6.26 -5.88
CA LEU A 80 2.34 6.92 -7.01
C LEU A 80 2.05 8.42 -7.04
N GLY A 81 3.06 9.23 -7.38
CA GLY A 81 2.94 10.67 -7.64
C GLY A 81 2.02 11.07 -8.81
N ALA A 82 1.50 12.30 -8.79
CA ALA A 82 0.57 12.88 -9.78
C ALA A 82 0.86 14.38 -10.10
N GLY A 83 2.09 14.80 -9.84
CA GLY A 83 2.59 16.17 -9.87
C GLY A 83 2.29 16.96 -8.60
N LEU A 84 3.22 17.85 -8.25
CA LEU A 84 2.98 18.98 -7.34
C LEU A 84 2.65 20.24 -8.15
N THR A 85 2.06 21.24 -7.49
CA THR A 85 2.00 22.61 -8.02
C THR A 85 3.39 23.24 -8.04
N ASP A 86 3.55 24.36 -8.76
CA ASP A 86 4.85 25.04 -8.87
C ASP A 86 5.40 25.53 -7.52
N ASP A 87 4.52 25.84 -6.56
CA ASP A 87 4.87 26.20 -5.18
C ASP A 87 5.13 24.97 -4.27
N GLY A 88 5.09 23.75 -4.81
CA GLY A 88 5.41 22.51 -4.10
C GLY A 88 4.25 21.90 -3.30
N LYS A 89 3.00 22.26 -3.61
CA LYS A 89 1.82 21.73 -2.91
C LYS A 89 1.23 20.51 -3.62
N ILE A 90 0.57 19.67 -2.82
CA ILE A 90 -0.19 18.51 -3.30
C ILE A 90 -1.36 18.99 -4.15
N ARG A 91 -1.50 18.41 -5.34
CA ARG A 91 -2.63 18.64 -6.26
C ARG A 91 -3.83 17.78 -5.86
N PRO A 92 -5.07 18.16 -6.21
CA PRO A 92 -6.26 17.38 -5.87
C PRO A 92 -6.18 15.90 -6.28
N VAL A 93 -5.66 15.63 -7.50
CA VAL A 93 -5.46 14.26 -8.00
C VAL A 93 -4.50 13.43 -7.14
N LEU A 94 -3.46 14.05 -6.56
CA LEU A 94 -2.53 13.40 -5.65
C LEU A 94 -3.15 13.21 -4.27
N GLU A 95 -3.95 14.18 -3.82
CA GLU A 95 -4.70 14.09 -2.57
C GLU A 95 -5.69 12.91 -2.59
N GLU A 96 -6.43 12.69 -3.67
CA GLU A 96 -7.32 11.52 -3.81
C GLU A 96 -6.57 10.18 -3.63
N ARG A 97 -5.34 10.08 -4.17
CA ARG A 97 -4.49 8.88 -3.98
C ARG A 97 -4.07 8.74 -2.52
N LEU A 98 -3.68 9.84 -1.88
CA LEU A 98 -3.26 9.86 -0.49
C LEU A 98 -4.41 9.52 0.46
N GLU A 99 -5.64 9.95 0.16
CA GLU A 99 -6.82 9.55 0.90
C GLU A 99 -7.11 8.06 0.74
N ALA A 100 -6.99 7.50 -0.46
CA ALA A 100 -7.12 6.06 -0.67
C ALA A 100 -6.03 5.27 0.08
N ALA A 101 -4.78 5.75 0.03
CA ALA A 101 -3.67 5.17 0.77
C ALA A 101 -3.88 5.25 2.29
N LEU A 102 -4.40 6.37 2.80
CA LEU A 102 -4.71 6.55 4.21
C LEU A 102 -5.77 5.56 4.68
N ARG A 103 -6.86 5.39 3.92
CA ARG A 103 -7.89 4.39 4.26
C ARG A 103 -7.31 2.97 4.31
N ALA A 104 -6.48 2.62 3.33
CA ALA A 104 -5.79 1.33 3.32
C ALA A 104 -4.83 1.18 4.51
N ALA A 105 -4.02 2.20 4.80
CA ALA A 105 -3.03 2.19 5.88
C ALA A 105 -3.66 2.16 7.29
N GLN A 106 -4.87 2.72 7.45
CA GLN A 106 -5.67 2.63 8.67
C GLN A 106 -6.31 1.25 8.83
N ARG A 107 -6.79 0.65 7.73
CA ARG A 107 -7.36 -0.71 7.75
C ARG A 107 -6.29 -1.79 7.99
N TYR A 108 -5.11 -1.61 7.40
CA TYR A 108 -3.97 -2.52 7.48
C TYR A 108 -2.78 -1.81 8.15
N PRO A 109 -2.80 -1.65 9.49
CA PRO A 109 -1.77 -0.90 10.21
C PRO A 109 -0.39 -1.56 10.17
N GLU A 110 -0.32 -2.84 9.79
CA GLU A 110 0.93 -3.58 9.68
C GLU A 110 1.58 -3.53 8.30
N SER A 111 0.87 -3.02 7.28
CA SER A 111 1.41 -2.91 5.92
C SER A 111 2.39 -1.73 5.82
N PRO A 112 3.64 -1.94 5.35
CA PRO A 112 4.54 -0.84 5.06
C PRO A 112 4.05 -0.04 3.85
N ILE A 113 4.52 1.20 3.73
CA ILE A 113 4.14 2.13 2.68
C ILE A 113 5.40 2.58 1.95
N VAL A 114 5.34 2.58 0.62
CA VAL A 114 6.32 3.25 -0.24
C VAL A 114 5.61 4.39 -0.97
N VAL A 115 6.17 5.58 -0.92
CA VAL A 115 5.72 6.74 -1.69
C VAL A 115 6.75 7.04 -2.76
N THR A 116 6.36 7.04 -4.04
CA THR A 116 7.28 7.13 -5.19
C THR A 116 6.99 8.36 -6.06
N GLY A 117 8.04 9.13 -6.34
CA GLY A 117 8.01 10.33 -7.19
C GLY A 117 9.13 11.29 -6.84
N GLY A 118 10.14 11.40 -7.72
CA GLY A 118 11.37 12.14 -7.49
C GLY A 118 11.47 13.51 -8.15
N VAL A 119 10.51 13.94 -8.98
CA VAL A 119 10.59 15.25 -9.65
C VAL A 119 10.29 16.37 -8.66
N PRO A 120 11.26 17.25 -8.32
CA PRO A 120 11.03 18.29 -7.34
C PRO A 120 10.25 19.47 -7.92
N ARG A 121 9.36 20.05 -7.11
CA ARG A 121 8.77 21.38 -7.31
C ARG A 121 9.05 22.22 -6.07
N ASN A 122 9.59 23.42 -6.26
CA ASN A 122 10.01 24.30 -5.17
C ASN A 122 10.91 23.59 -4.13
N GLY A 123 11.82 22.74 -4.60
CA GLY A 123 12.73 21.97 -3.74
C GLY A 123 12.13 20.75 -3.02
N VAL A 124 10.84 20.47 -3.22
CA VAL A 124 10.13 19.34 -2.58
C VAL A 124 9.79 18.28 -3.62
N THR A 125 10.14 17.03 -3.38
CA THR A 125 9.73 15.88 -4.21
C THR A 125 8.31 15.43 -3.87
N GLU A 126 7.66 14.75 -4.80
CA GLU A 126 6.34 14.16 -4.53
C GLU A 126 6.40 13.15 -3.39
N ALA A 127 7.43 12.30 -3.34
CA ALA A 127 7.66 11.34 -2.27
C ALA A 127 7.70 12.00 -0.88
N GLN A 128 8.46 13.10 -0.75
CA GLN A 128 8.55 13.87 0.49
C GLN A 128 7.19 14.46 0.87
N ALA A 129 6.52 15.15 -0.07
CA ALA A 129 5.21 15.76 0.18
C ALA A 129 4.15 14.71 0.58
N MET A 130 4.15 13.55 -0.08
CA MET A 130 3.24 12.44 0.23
C MET A 130 3.48 11.88 1.63
N LYS A 131 4.75 11.67 2.03
CA LYS A 131 5.09 11.22 3.38
C LYS A 131 4.62 12.23 4.42
N ASP A 132 4.94 13.50 4.25
CA ASP A 132 4.55 14.55 5.20
C ASP A 132 3.03 14.62 5.37
N TRP A 133 2.29 14.52 4.27
CA TRP A 133 0.83 14.52 4.29
C TRP A 133 0.23 13.34 5.08
N LEU A 134 0.81 12.14 4.94
CA LEU A 134 0.39 10.93 5.66
C LEU A 134 0.77 10.99 7.14
N VAL A 135 1.97 11.49 7.47
CA VAL A 135 2.45 11.64 8.85
C VAL A 135 1.57 12.62 9.64
N VAL A 136 1.23 13.76 9.05
CA VAL A 136 0.31 14.75 9.65
C VAL A 136 -1.06 14.13 9.97
N ARG A 137 -1.46 13.09 9.23
CA ARG A 137 -2.73 12.35 9.42
C ARG A 137 -2.58 11.09 10.28
N GLY A 138 -1.47 10.96 11.00
CA GLY A 138 -1.28 9.96 12.04
C GLY A 138 -0.70 8.63 11.56
N ILE A 139 -0.19 8.55 10.33
CA ILE A 139 0.61 7.38 9.93
C ILE A 139 2.02 7.50 10.51
N PRO A 140 2.52 6.50 11.27
CA PRO A 140 3.87 6.53 11.81
C PRO A 140 4.93 6.66 10.70
N PRO A 141 5.88 7.62 10.80
CA PRO A 141 6.86 7.87 9.74
C PRO A 141 7.74 6.66 9.42
N GLU A 142 8.01 5.79 10.40
CA GLU A 142 8.77 4.55 10.23
C GLU A 142 8.09 3.52 9.33
N ARG A 143 6.77 3.65 9.09
CA ARG A 143 6.05 2.82 8.11
C ARG A 143 6.27 3.28 6.67
N ILE A 144 6.74 4.50 6.47
CA ILE A 144 6.79 5.14 5.14
C ILE A 144 8.23 5.21 4.67
N THR A 145 8.52 4.54 3.56
CA THR A 145 9.77 4.68 2.82
C THR A 145 9.54 5.60 1.62
N GLU A 146 10.43 6.57 1.45
CA GLU A 146 10.41 7.46 0.29
C GLU A 146 11.27 6.88 -0.82
N GLU A 147 10.74 6.86 -2.03
CA GLU A 147 11.50 6.69 -3.26
C GLU A 147 11.41 8.01 -4.04
N SER A 148 12.50 8.79 -3.98
CA SER A 148 12.52 10.19 -4.44
C SER A 148 13.45 10.41 -5.64
N GLN A 149 13.76 9.38 -6.41
CA GLN A 149 14.69 9.44 -7.54
C GLN A 149 13.99 9.35 -8.90
N SER A 150 12.79 8.79 -8.94
CA SER A 150 12.04 8.55 -10.17
C SER A 150 11.55 9.82 -10.87
N THR A 151 11.58 9.81 -12.20
CA THR A 151 11.08 10.88 -13.07
C THR A 151 10.02 10.42 -14.06
N SER A 152 9.69 9.11 -14.04
CA SER A 152 8.70 8.50 -14.93
C SER A 152 8.00 7.31 -14.25
N THR A 153 6.89 6.83 -14.81
CA THR A 153 6.21 5.63 -14.29
C THR A 153 7.09 4.37 -14.37
N VAL A 154 7.95 4.26 -15.38
CA VAL A 154 8.91 3.14 -15.51
C VAL A 154 9.95 3.19 -14.40
N GLU A 155 10.48 4.38 -14.10
CA GLU A 155 11.42 4.57 -12.99
C GLU A 155 10.76 4.38 -11.63
N ASN A 156 9.51 4.83 -11.43
CA ASN A 156 8.74 4.52 -10.22
C ASN A 156 8.74 3.00 -9.98
N ALA A 157 8.40 2.23 -11.01
CA ALA A 157 8.34 0.77 -10.92
C ALA A 157 9.71 0.16 -10.60
N ARG A 158 10.76 0.57 -11.31
CA ARG A 158 12.12 0.04 -11.13
C ARG A 158 12.69 0.37 -9.75
N PHE A 159 12.69 1.65 -9.35
CA PHE A 159 13.29 2.08 -8.08
C PHE A 159 12.44 1.62 -6.89
N THR A 160 11.12 1.57 -7.03
CA THR A 160 10.27 0.95 -6.00
C THR A 160 10.53 -0.55 -5.89
N ASN A 161 10.78 -1.27 -7.00
CA ASN A 161 11.13 -2.68 -6.94
C ASN A 161 12.41 -2.93 -6.12
N ASP A 162 13.41 -2.06 -6.23
CA ASP A 162 14.63 -2.13 -5.41
C ASP A 162 14.31 -1.98 -3.91
N VAL A 163 13.45 -1.01 -3.55
CA VAL A 163 12.95 -0.86 -2.17
C VAL A 163 12.20 -2.11 -1.71
N LEU A 164 11.33 -2.68 -2.55
CA LEU A 164 10.56 -3.89 -2.23
C LEU A 164 11.45 -5.13 -2.05
N LEU A 165 12.56 -5.23 -2.79
CA LEU A 165 13.57 -6.27 -2.64
C LEU A 165 14.28 -6.16 -1.30
N GLU A 166 14.77 -4.97 -0.95
CA GLU A 166 15.45 -4.70 0.32
C GLU A 166 14.56 -5.02 1.53
N ARG A 167 13.27 -4.69 1.42
CA ARG A 167 12.25 -4.95 2.46
C ARG A 167 11.73 -6.39 2.47
N ARG A 168 12.19 -7.25 1.55
CA ARG A 168 11.71 -8.63 1.38
C ARG A 168 10.18 -8.69 1.26
N ALA A 169 9.61 -7.75 0.52
CA ALA A 169 8.18 -7.72 0.26
C ALA A 169 7.74 -9.04 -0.39
N THR A 170 6.54 -9.50 -0.04
CA THR A 170 5.88 -10.67 -0.65
C THR A 170 4.67 -10.27 -1.49
N GLY A 171 4.43 -8.97 -1.66
CA GLY A 171 3.33 -8.42 -2.43
C GLY A 171 3.34 -6.89 -2.41
N ALA A 172 2.72 -6.28 -3.42
CA ALA A 172 2.50 -4.83 -3.42
C ALA A 172 1.13 -4.47 -4.00
N VAL A 173 0.54 -3.42 -3.45
CA VAL A 173 -0.72 -2.82 -3.90
C VAL A 173 -0.46 -1.40 -4.34
N LEU A 174 -0.64 -1.14 -5.64
CA LEU A 174 -0.47 0.18 -6.22
C LEU A 174 -1.69 1.05 -5.90
N VAL A 175 -1.44 2.27 -5.43
CA VAL A 175 -2.46 3.28 -5.15
C VAL A 175 -2.29 4.44 -6.13
N THR A 176 -3.22 4.55 -7.08
CA THR A 176 -3.19 5.59 -8.13
C THR A 176 -4.60 5.82 -8.70
N ASN A 177 -4.82 6.86 -9.52
CA ASN A 177 -6.14 7.08 -10.13
C ASN A 177 -6.38 6.17 -11.35
N ARG A 178 -7.64 6.11 -11.78
CA ARG A 178 -8.15 5.28 -12.89
C ARG A 178 -7.32 5.38 -14.16
N ASP A 179 -7.08 6.60 -14.65
CA ASP A 179 -6.38 6.84 -15.94
C ASP A 179 -4.87 6.53 -15.89
N HIS A 180 -4.34 6.16 -14.71
CA HIS A 180 -2.94 5.83 -14.51
C HIS A 180 -2.73 4.37 -14.11
N LEU A 181 -3.74 3.69 -13.56
CA LEU A 181 -3.54 2.39 -12.94
C LEU A 181 -3.06 1.34 -13.93
N GLU A 182 -3.65 1.26 -15.12
CA GLU A 182 -3.25 0.28 -16.14
C GLU A 182 -1.76 0.38 -16.50
N ARG A 183 -1.29 1.60 -16.85
CA ARG A 183 0.13 1.86 -17.15
C ARG A 183 1.04 1.54 -15.96
N ALA A 184 0.60 1.85 -14.73
CA ALA A 184 1.36 1.53 -13.53
C ALA A 184 1.47 0.01 -13.32
N MET A 185 0.36 -0.71 -13.41
CA MET A 185 0.31 -2.16 -13.25
C MET A 185 1.25 -2.89 -14.22
N ILE A 186 1.25 -2.51 -15.51
CA ILE A 186 2.15 -3.09 -16.51
C ILE A 186 3.62 -2.87 -16.11
N ASN A 187 4.02 -1.63 -15.85
CA ASN A 187 5.41 -1.31 -15.50
C ASN A 187 5.87 -2.03 -14.22
N PHE A 188 5.02 -2.09 -13.19
CA PHE A 188 5.35 -2.76 -11.93
C PHE A 188 5.43 -4.28 -12.09
N ARG A 189 4.53 -4.90 -12.85
CA ARG A 189 4.59 -6.35 -13.17
C ARG A 189 5.88 -6.71 -13.89
N GLN A 190 6.27 -5.91 -14.88
CA GLN A 190 7.54 -6.07 -15.58
C GLN A 190 8.74 -5.88 -14.64
N ALA A 191 8.70 -4.86 -13.77
CA ALA A 191 9.81 -4.57 -12.87
C ALA A 191 10.03 -5.64 -11.79
N VAL A 192 8.95 -6.27 -11.28
CA VAL A 192 9.07 -7.32 -10.25
C VAL A 192 9.37 -8.70 -10.81
N ASP A 193 9.20 -8.89 -12.13
CA ASP A 193 9.57 -10.11 -12.85
C ASP A 193 9.07 -11.41 -12.16
N ALA A 194 7.74 -11.52 -12.01
CA ALA A 194 7.05 -12.64 -11.35
C ALA A 194 7.40 -12.92 -9.88
N ARG A 195 8.30 -12.16 -9.25
CA ARG A 195 8.78 -12.42 -7.89
C ARG A 195 7.71 -12.25 -6.82
N ILE A 196 6.82 -11.27 -7.00
CA ILE A 196 5.72 -10.97 -6.07
C ILE A 196 4.45 -10.60 -6.84
N PRO A 197 3.26 -10.90 -6.29
CA PRO A 197 2.00 -10.45 -6.85
C PRO A 197 1.87 -8.92 -6.76
N ILE A 198 1.37 -8.32 -7.84
CA ILE A 198 0.99 -6.91 -7.92
C ILE A 198 -0.51 -6.78 -8.14
N ALA A 199 -1.15 -6.01 -7.27
CA ALA A 199 -2.54 -5.59 -7.38
C ALA A 199 -2.63 -4.05 -7.38
N GLY A 200 -3.79 -3.51 -7.74
CA GLY A 200 -4.04 -2.08 -7.80
C GLY A 200 -5.36 -1.69 -7.15
N ILE A 201 -5.40 -0.51 -6.54
CA ILE A 201 -6.63 0.15 -6.09
C ILE A 201 -6.68 1.59 -6.59
N VAL A 202 -7.89 2.10 -6.79
CA VAL A 202 -8.16 3.49 -7.16
C VAL A 202 -8.94 4.21 -6.06
N PRO A 203 -8.93 5.56 -6.01
CA PRO A 203 -9.85 6.32 -5.18
C PRO A 203 -11.31 5.94 -5.47
N ALA A 204 -12.16 6.06 -4.44
CA ALA A 204 -13.58 5.70 -4.51
C ALA A 204 -14.36 6.65 -5.43
#